data_AF-A0A6F9B2E7-F1
#
_entry.id   AF-A0A6F9B2E7-F1
#
_cell.length_a   1.000
_cell.length_b   1.000
_cell.length_c   1.000
_cell.angle_alpha   90.00
_cell.angle_beta   90.00
_cell.angle_gamma   90.00
#
_symmetry.space_group_name_H-M   'P 1'
#
loop_
_entity.id
_entity.type
_entity.pdbx_description
1 polymer ?
#
loop_
_entity_poly.entity_id
_entity_poly.type
_entity_poly.pdbx_seq_one_letter_code
_entity_poly.pdbx_strand_id
1 'polypeptide(L)'
;MSVKDTAGAESPDSIEDRLPAIYKRQREVRTAMRNPFKLPEGNIFLLRNKENEQRKLEHQRQQILKVHEKSTYAGRIQAKQANLRQELRQGQDEMYPTSSSKAVSTLRDDPAWRKAAILKRQREVRTAMRNPSKLPADNIFLLRNKENEQRKLEHQRQQILKDHEKSTYAGRIQAKQANLRQELRQGQDEMYPTSSSKAVSTLRDDPAWRKAAVLKSNDRENIREYITRKREMFLTEYSLAVKREMIHKLAEIATKEENRMQQAETFLDEDTAMFDVFLEENDKNSLEAIKGAEHETKAKLEKVAEIKRISGKMLAVKSDIVKNEEILKEFTLYNGFLLKLSPTDWQERQKARRAMVDKIKAAIKEREAKRAEPVKPSRRRENKARDLPPEPELYFTDPQQLLDLLEDLEKQNLTLIQNSRETEETMEEFNHTMDNTLKKMDQETEQLTQQIDVLVHAIQREKDMAAELELKSRLFSFGKYKADDQDVMLEALGRKVAEVYRSYVGKSGANLTTLQMLTNIEGRMGELLENKMQQEERLRKALERAQRDTKRPTGKKLMPRSLPPVTERLVNNDDGDIDMEMEKQLYFFT
;
A
#
# COMPACT_ATOMS: atom_id res chain seq x y z
N MET A 1 -22.11 74.69 18.44
CA MET A 1 -23.39 74.02 18.10
C MET A 1 -23.01 72.63 17.61
N SER A 2 -23.07 71.57 18.43
CA SER A 2 -24.28 70.75 18.67
C SER A 2 -24.90 70.34 17.31
N VAL A 3 -24.99 69.08 16.85
CA VAL A 3 -25.24 67.79 17.52
C VAL A 3 -25.08 66.63 16.48
N LYS A 4 -24.58 65.48 16.97
CA LYS A 4 -24.79 64.06 16.58
C LYS A 4 -24.15 63.41 15.33
N ASP A 5 -23.33 62.42 15.66
CA ASP A 5 -23.10 61.15 14.98
C ASP A 5 -24.39 60.39 14.62
N THR A 6 -24.39 59.78 13.43
CA THR A 6 -25.08 58.50 13.17
C THR A 6 -24.21 57.66 12.23
N ALA A 7 -23.45 56.74 12.81
CA ALA A 7 -22.89 55.59 12.10
C ALA A 7 -24.04 54.58 11.87
N GLY A 8 -24.43 54.40 10.60
CA GLY A 8 -25.31 53.32 10.17
C GLY A 8 -24.47 52.11 9.76
N ALA A 9 -24.63 51.00 10.48
CA ALA A 9 -24.09 49.71 10.12
C ALA A 9 -24.80 49.16 8.88
N GLU A 10 -24.06 48.96 7.78
CA GLU A 10 -24.54 48.23 6.61
C GLU A 10 -24.38 46.71 6.86
N SER A 11 -25.50 45.99 6.77
CA SER A 11 -25.58 44.52 6.80
C SER A 11 -24.78 43.87 5.65
N PRO A 12 -24.18 42.69 5.84
CA PRO A 12 -23.30 42.03 4.87
C PRO A 12 -24.04 41.31 3.72
N ASP A 13 -25.27 41.71 3.37
CA ASP A 13 -26.09 41.03 2.35
C ASP A 13 -26.00 41.66 0.94
N SER A 14 -25.10 42.62 0.71
CA SER A 14 -25.09 43.39 -0.56
C SER A 14 -23.95 43.06 -1.54
N ILE A 15 -23.23 41.94 -1.38
CA ILE A 15 -22.15 41.55 -2.32
C ILE A 15 -22.58 40.44 -3.30
N GLU A 16 -23.62 39.65 -3.01
CA GLU A 16 -24.06 38.55 -3.90
C GLU A 16 -24.86 38.98 -5.13
N ASP A 17 -25.37 40.22 -5.17
CA ASP A 17 -26.17 40.73 -6.28
C ASP A 17 -25.40 41.53 -7.33
N ARG A 18 -24.07 41.63 -7.21
CA ARG A 18 -23.21 42.35 -8.17
C ARG A 18 -22.36 41.44 -9.07
N LEU A 19 -22.72 40.16 -9.24
CA LEU A 19 -22.06 39.30 -10.22
C LEU A 19 -22.85 39.27 -11.54
N PRO A 20 -22.20 39.51 -12.70
CA PRO A 20 -22.85 39.46 -14.01
C PRO A 20 -23.60 38.15 -14.21
N ALA A 21 -24.78 38.19 -14.85
CA ALA A 21 -25.64 37.01 -15.07
C ALA A 21 -24.91 35.80 -15.68
N ILE A 22 -23.83 36.04 -16.42
CA ILE A 22 -22.95 35.02 -17.01
C ILE A 22 -22.22 34.18 -15.95
N TYR A 23 -21.82 34.78 -14.83
CA TYR A 23 -21.15 34.09 -13.72
C TYR A 23 -22.12 33.28 -12.85
N LYS A 24 -23.38 33.75 -12.67
CA LYS A 24 -24.45 32.94 -12.06
C LYS A 24 -24.74 31.71 -12.93
N ARG A 25 -24.89 31.90 -14.25
CA ARG A 25 -25.14 30.82 -15.22
C ARG A 25 -24.01 29.79 -15.31
N GLN A 26 -22.75 30.21 -15.29
CA GLN A 26 -21.60 29.29 -15.30
C GLN A 26 -21.44 28.49 -14.00
N ARG A 27 -21.85 29.06 -12.86
CA ARG A 27 -21.85 28.37 -11.57
C ARG A 27 -23.01 27.36 -11.49
N GLU A 28 -24.19 27.72 -12.00
CA GLU A 28 -25.35 26.82 -12.13
C GLU A 28 -25.04 25.63 -13.04
N VAL A 29 -24.45 25.86 -14.22
CA VAL A 29 -24.03 24.79 -15.15
C VAL A 29 -22.95 23.87 -14.53
N ARG A 30 -22.01 24.42 -13.74
CA ARG A 30 -21.04 23.60 -12.98
C ARG A 30 -21.68 22.77 -11.87
N THR A 31 -22.79 23.24 -11.31
CA THR A 31 -23.51 22.56 -10.22
C THR A 31 -24.42 21.47 -10.80
N ALA A 32 -25.04 21.71 -11.96
CA ALA A 32 -25.85 20.73 -12.71
C ALA A 32 -25.02 19.57 -13.30
N MET A 33 -23.72 19.76 -13.54
CA MET A 33 -22.79 18.73 -14.02
C MET A 33 -22.13 17.90 -12.90
N ARG A 34 -22.64 17.94 -11.67
CA ARG A 34 -22.11 17.14 -10.56
C ARG A 34 -22.78 15.77 -10.55
N ASN A 35 -21.98 14.72 -10.75
CA ASN A 35 -22.41 13.32 -10.71
C ASN A 35 -23.25 13.05 -9.44
N PRO A 36 -24.49 12.51 -9.55
CA PRO A 36 -25.37 12.27 -8.41
C PRO A 36 -24.81 11.27 -7.38
N PHE A 37 -23.72 10.56 -7.71
CA PHE A 37 -23.02 9.65 -6.79
C PHE A 37 -21.72 10.21 -6.19
N LYS A 38 -21.42 11.51 -6.39
CA LYS A 38 -20.25 12.13 -5.76
C LYS A 38 -20.59 12.54 -4.32
N LEU A 39 -19.96 11.89 -3.34
CA LEU A 39 -20.02 12.27 -1.94
C LEU A 39 -19.58 13.74 -1.77
N PRO A 40 -20.27 14.56 -0.95
CA PRO A 40 -19.90 15.94 -0.71
C PRO A 40 -18.45 16.06 -0.24
N GLU A 41 -17.70 17.01 -0.77
CA GLU A 41 -16.27 17.25 -0.47
C GLU A 41 -16.00 17.71 0.99
N GLY A 42 -17.02 17.75 1.84
CA GLY A 42 -16.93 18.10 3.26
C GLY A 42 -17.04 16.86 4.16
N ASN A 43 -16.37 16.90 5.32
CA ASN A 43 -16.38 15.83 6.31
C ASN A 43 -17.83 15.41 6.65
N ILE A 44 -18.22 14.19 6.29
CA ILE A 44 -19.59 13.64 6.40
C ILE A 44 -20.13 13.76 7.84
N PHE A 45 -19.23 13.63 8.82
CA PHE A 45 -19.55 13.81 10.25
C PHE A 45 -19.97 15.23 10.61
N LEU A 46 -19.38 16.26 9.99
CA LEU A 46 -19.77 17.66 10.22
C LEU A 46 -21.12 17.98 9.60
N LEU A 47 -21.44 17.43 8.42
CA LEU A 47 -22.78 17.56 7.83
C LEU A 47 -23.83 16.87 8.70
N ARG A 48 -23.54 15.67 9.21
CA ARG A 48 -24.45 14.93 10.09
C ARG A 48 -24.66 15.63 11.44
N ASN A 49 -23.61 16.23 11.99
CA ASN A 49 -23.71 17.02 13.22
C ASN A 49 -24.55 18.29 13.00
N LYS A 50 -24.33 18.99 11.89
CA LYS A 50 -25.12 20.16 11.51
C LYS A 50 -26.59 19.81 11.26
N GLU A 51 -26.86 18.67 10.62
CA GLU A 51 -28.22 18.15 10.43
C GLU A 51 -28.88 17.79 11.78
N ASN A 52 -28.13 17.18 12.70
CA ASN A 52 -28.62 16.87 14.04
C ASN A 52 -28.93 18.15 14.85
N GLU A 53 -28.12 19.20 14.73
CA GLU A 53 -28.41 20.49 15.36
C GLU A 53 -29.64 21.17 14.75
N GLN A 54 -29.80 21.12 13.43
CA GLN A 54 -31.01 21.62 12.77
C GLN A 54 -32.26 20.87 13.23
N ARG A 55 -32.20 19.53 13.40
CA ARG A 55 -33.30 18.74 13.96
C ARG A 55 -33.61 19.12 15.41
N LYS A 56 -32.60 19.40 16.23
CA LYS A 56 -32.79 19.88 17.62
C LYS A 56 -33.49 21.23 17.65
N LEU A 57 -33.05 22.18 16.82
CA LEU A 57 -33.66 23.51 16.70
C LEU A 57 -35.08 23.44 16.15
N GLU A 58 -35.33 22.58 15.16
CA GLU A 58 -36.66 22.36 14.60
C GLU A 58 -37.60 21.70 15.62
N HIS A 59 -37.10 20.75 16.41
CA HIS A 59 -37.84 20.16 17.52
C HIS A 59 -38.19 21.21 18.60
N GLN A 60 -37.25 22.09 18.93
CA GLN A 60 -37.48 23.21 19.85
C GLN A 60 -38.55 24.18 19.30
N ARG A 61 -38.48 24.52 18.01
CA ARG A 61 -39.49 25.33 17.32
C ARG A 61 -40.87 24.65 17.35
N GLN A 62 -40.93 23.33 17.17
CA GLN A 62 -42.18 22.57 17.25
C GLN A 62 -42.75 22.44 18.67
N GLN A 63 -41.93 22.57 19.71
CA GLN A 63 -42.40 22.61 21.10
C GLN A 63 -43.10 23.94 21.43
N ILE A 64 -42.68 25.05 20.82
CA ILE A 64 -43.22 26.40 21.06
C ILE A 64 -44.53 26.68 20.28
N LEU A 65 -44.79 25.95 19.19
CA LEU A 65 -45.99 26.13 18.35
C LEU A 65 -47.28 25.65 19.04
N LYS A 66 -48.40 26.35 18.84
CA LYS A 66 -49.72 25.97 19.38
C LYS A 66 -50.26 24.73 18.65
N VAL A 67 -51.09 23.90 19.31
CA VAL A 67 -51.52 22.57 18.79
C VAL A 67 -52.17 22.63 17.40
N HIS A 68 -52.92 23.69 17.07
CA HIS A 68 -53.53 23.86 15.74
C HIS A 68 -52.52 24.24 14.63
N GLU A 69 -51.33 24.73 14.99
CA GLU A 69 -50.24 25.08 14.06
C GLU A 69 -49.30 23.89 13.83
N LYS A 70 -49.44 22.81 14.63
CA LYS A 70 -48.65 21.60 14.45
C LYS A 70 -49.24 20.79 13.30
N SER A 71 -48.60 20.83 12.14
CA SER A 71 -48.93 19.93 11.05
C SER A 71 -48.65 18.49 11.46
N THR A 72 -49.61 17.59 11.21
CA THR A 72 -49.46 16.15 11.45
C THR A 72 -48.29 15.62 10.64
N TYR A 73 -47.61 14.57 11.15
CA TYR A 73 -46.48 13.95 10.47
C TYR A 73 -46.81 13.56 9.01
N ALA A 74 -48.03 13.06 8.77
CA ALA A 74 -48.55 12.79 7.43
C ALA A 74 -48.61 14.05 6.55
N GLY A 75 -49.06 15.19 7.09
CA GLY A 75 -49.08 16.47 6.37
C GLY A 75 -47.68 17.00 6.06
N ARG A 76 -46.70 16.78 6.96
CA ARG A 76 -45.29 17.14 6.70
C ARG A 76 -44.67 16.26 5.63
N ILE A 77 -44.96 14.96 5.63
CA ILE A 77 -44.50 14.04 4.58
C ILE A 77 -45.15 14.38 3.24
N GLN A 78 -46.44 14.72 3.21
CA GLN A 78 -47.12 15.19 2.00
C GLN A 78 -46.54 16.52 1.49
N ALA A 79 -46.25 17.48 2.36
CA ALA A 79 -45.60 18.74 1.98
C ALA A 79 -44.18 18.49 1.47
N LYS A 80 -43.42 17.58 2.09
CA LYS A 80 -42.07 17.19 1.65
C LYS A 80 -42.11 16.46 0.30
N GLN A 81 -43.10 15.59 0.08
CA GLN A 81 -43.35 14.95 -1.22
C GLN A 81 -43.84 15.95 -2.28
N ALA A 82 -44.63 16.96 -1.91
CA ALA A 82 -45.07 18.02 -2.80
C ALA A 82 -43.91 18.91 -3.24
N ASN A 83 -43.03 19.29 -2.30
CA ASN A 83 -41.80 20.02 -2.61
C ASN A 83 -40.84 19.17 -3.46
N LEU A 84 -40.69 17.87 -3.15
CA LEU A 84 -39.88 16.96 -3.99
C LEU A 84 -40.45 16.84 -5.41
N ARG A 85 -41.78 16.80 -5.55
CA ARG A 85 -42.47 16.83 -6.86
C ARG A 85 -42.28 18.16 -7.59
N GLN A 86 -42.14 19.26 -6.86
CA GLN A 86 -41.89 20.59 -7.41
C GLN A 86 -40.43 20.77 -7.83
N GLU A 87 -39.47 20.27 -7.05
CA GLU A 87 -38.05 20.19 -7.40
C GLU A 87 -37.81 19.26 -8.59
N LEU A 88 -38.51 18.12 -8.67
CA LEU A 88 -38.46 17.23 -9.84
C LEU A 88 -39.06 17.88 -11.10
N ARG A 89 -40.07 18.75 -10.97
CA ARG A 89 -40.55 19.57 -12.09
C ARG A 89 -39.53 20.62 -12.52
N GLN A 90 -38.88 21.29 -11.57
CA GLN A 90 -37.84 22.29 -11.86
C GLN A 90 -36.58 21.65 -12.48
N GLY A 91 -36.20 20.43 -12.05
CA GLY A 91 -35.10 19.67 -12.64
C GLY A 91 -35.40 19.09 -14.04
N GLN A 92 -36.67 18.85 -14.37
CA GLN A 92 -37.08 18.41 -15.71
C GLN A 92 -37.15 19.55 -16.74
N ASP A 93 -37.35 20.79 -16.29
CA ASP A 93 -37.38 21.98 -17.17
C ASP A 93 -35.97 22.45 -17.62
N GLU A 94 -34.87 21.98 -17.02
CA GLU A 94 -33.50 22.43 -17.37
C GLU A 94 -32.70 21.51 -18.32
N MET A 95 -33.14 20.28 -18.62
CA MET A 95 -32.31 19.34 -19.41
C MET A 95 -32.90 18.95 -20.78
N TYR A 96 -34.22 19.03 -21.01
CA TYR A 96 -34.85 18.87 -22.33
C TYR A 96 -36.22 19.56 -22.35
N PRO A 97 -36.55 20.46 -23.30
CA PRO A 97 -37.90 20.99 -23.41
C PRO A 97 -38.81 19.88 -23.96
N THR A 98 -39.48 19.14 -23.08
CA THR A 98 -40.46 18.12 -23.46
C THR A 98 -41.80 18.81 -23.79
N SER A 99 -41.95 19.20 -25.04
CA SER A 99 -43.18 19.79 -25.62
C SER A 99 -44.41 18.87 -25.64
N SER A 100 -44.38 17.69 -25.03
CA SER A 100 -45.46 16.71 -25.16
C SER A 100 -46.50 16.74 -24.02
N SER A 101 -46.14 17.12 -22.79
CA SER A 101 -47.10 17.08 -21.65
C SER A 101 -47.95 18.35 -21.48
N LYS A 102 -47.58 19.48 -22.12
CA LYS A 102 -48.42 20.70 -22.13
C LYS A 102 -49.54 20.68 -23.18
N ALA A 103 -49.38 19.94 -24.29
CA ALA A 103 -50.30 20.02 -25.44
C ALA A 103 -51.73 19.53 -25.17
N VAL A 104 -51.92 18.57 -24.26
CA VAL A 104 -53.27 18.05 -23.92
C VAL A 104 -54.01 18.96 -22.92
N SER A 105 -53.28 19.78 -22.15
CA SER A 105 -53.89 20.73 -21.20
C SER A 105 -54.17 22.11 -21.78
N THR A 106 -53.49 22.51 -22.86
CA THR A 106 -53.60 23.87 -23.42
C THR A 106 -54.60 24.02 -24.57
N LEU A 107 -55.17 22.94 -25.11
CA LEU A 107 -56.23 23.09 -26.11
C LEU A 107 -57.51 23.66 -25.47
N ARG A 108 -57.88 23.21 -24.25
CA ARG A 108 -59.11 23.62 -23.54
C ARG A 108 -59.12 25.09 -23.07
N ASP A 109 -57.95 25.73 -23.06
CA ASP A 109 -57.75 27.11 -22.59
C ASP A 109 -57.40 28.09 -23.71
N ASP A 110 -57.49 27.69 -24.98
CA ASP A 110 -57.30 28.58 -26.13
C ASP A 110 -58.36 29.71 -26.15
N PRO A 111 -57.97 30.99 -26.08
CA PRO A 111 -58.88 32.13 -26.16
C PRO A 111 -59.77 32.11 -27.41
N ALA A 112 -59.30 31.52 -28.52
CA ALA A 112 -60.06 31.40 -29.75
C ALA A 112 -61.21 30.39 -29.61
N TRP A 113 -60.99 29.25 -28.96
CA TRP A 113 -62.03 28.23 -28.77
C TRP A 113 -63.07 28.66 -27.74
N ARG A 114 -62.66 29.30 -26.64
CA ARG A 114 -63.61 29.87 -25.67
C ARG A 114 -64.48 30.95 -26.30
N LYS A 115 -63.91 31.82 -27.13
CA LYS A 115 -64.66 32.88 -27.84
C LYS A 115 -65.59 32.31 -28.92
N ALA A 116 -65.17 31.26 -29.64
CA ALA A 116 -66.00 30.56 -30.62
C ALA A 116 -67.15 29.75 -29.99
N ALA A 117 -66.90 29.08 -28.86
CA ALA A 117 -67.93 28.34 -28.12
C ALA A 117 -68.97 29.27 -27.47
N ILE A 118 -68.53 30.40 -26.91
CA ILE A 118 -69.42 31.45 -26.39
C ILE A 118 -70.21 32.12 -27.52
N LEU A 119 -69.59 32.41 -28.68
CA LEU A 119 -70.31 32.94 -29.85
C LEU A 119 -71.33 31.94 -30.40
N LYS A 120 -70.98 30.65 -30.48
CA LYS A 120 -71.88 29.58 -30.97
C LYS A 120 -73.10 29.46 -30.06
N ARG A 121 -72.88 29.44 -28.74
CA ARG A 121 -73.96 29.38 -27.74
C ARG A 121 -74.80 30.66 -27.69
N GLN A 122 -74.22 31.84 -27.88
CA GLN A 122 -74.98 33.08 -28.03
C GLN A 122 -75.76 33.16 -29.35
N ARG A 123 -75.25 32.55 -30.44
CA ARG A 123 -75.93 32.48 -31.74
C ARG A 123 -77.12 31.53 -31.68
N GLU A 124 -76.95 30.36 -31.06
CA GLU A 124 -78.00 29.36 -30.85
C GLU A 124 -79.14 29.89 -29.96
N VAL A 125 -78.81 30.60 -28.88
CA VAL A 125 -79.80 31.26 -27.99
C VAL A 125 -80.53 32.41 -28.72
N ARG A 126 -79.84 33.19 -29.58
CA ARG A 126 -80.47 34.24 -30.41
C ARG A 126 -81.37 33.69 -31.52
N THR A 127 -81.03 32.54 -32.11
CA THR A 127 -81.89 31.87 -33.11
C THR A 127 -83.09 31.18 -32.47
N ALA A 128 -82.95 30.63 -31.27
CA ALA A 128 -84.06 29.99 -30.54
C ALA A 128 -85.08 30.99 -29.98
N MET A 129 -84.71 32.27 -29.78
CA MET A 129 -85.61 33.34 -29.31
C MET A 129 -86.17 34.24 -30.43
N ARG A 130 -86.06 33.85 -31.71
CA ARG A 130 -86.54 34.65 -32.84
C ARG A 130 -88.04 34.41 -33.09
N ASN A 131 -88.85 35.44 -32.87
CA ASN A 131 -90.30 35.42 -33.09
C ASN A 131 -90.63 35.24 -34.59
N PRO A 132 -91.42 34.23 -35.00
CA PRO A 132 -91.72 33.92 -36.40
C PRO A 132 -92.40 35.03 -37.20
N SER A 133 -92.94 36.07 -36.55
CA SER A 133 -93.68 37.16 -37.20
C SER A 133 -92.89 38.46 -37.37
N LYS A 134 -91.57 38.48 -37.11
CA LYS A 134 -90.71 39.64 -37.42
C LYS A 134 -89.84 39.36 -38.64
N LEU A 135 -89.92 40.24 -39.62
CA LEU A 135 -89.05 40.23 -40.80
C LEU A 135 -87.57 40.25 -40.38
N PRO A 136 -86.69 39.49 -41.06
CA PRO A 136 -85.26 39.45 -40.75
C PRO A 136 -84.65 40.86 -40.79
N ALA A 137 -83.75 41.16 -39.84
CA ALA A 137 -83.01 42.41 -39.77
C ALA A 137 -81.98 42.60 -40.91
N ASP A 138 -81.88 41.63 -41.82
CA ASP A 138 -81.03 41.74 -43.00
C ASP A 138 -81.73 42.63 -44.02
N ASN A 139 -81.10 43.76 -44.34
CA ASN A 139 -81.60 44.72 -45.32
C ASN A 139 -82.04 43.98 -46.60
N ILE A 140 -83.30 44.13 -47.00
CA ILE A 140 -83.87 43.55 -48.24
C ILE A 140 -82.98 43.87 -49.46
N PHE A 141 -82.29 45.00 -49.41
CA PHE A 141 -81.30 45.43 -50.39
C PHE A 141 -80.08 44.50 -50.51
N LEU A 142 -79.64 43.81 -49.44
CA LEU A 142 -78.52 42.87 -49.48
C LEU A 142 -78.91 41.56 -50.18
N LEU A 143 -80.12 41.04 -49.92
CA LEU A 143 -80.64 39.90 -50.68
C LEU A 143 -80.83 40.26 -52.15
N ARG A 144 -81.37 41.46 -52.43
CA ARG A 144 -81.51 41.99 -53.80
C ARG A 144 -80.16 42.17 -54.49
N ASN A 145 -79.13 42.65 -53.77
CA ASN A 145 -77.78 42.82 -54.30
C ASN A 145 -77.12 41.47 -54.60
N LYS A 146 -77.25 40.50 -53.69
CA LYS A 146 -76.74 39.14 -53.89
C LYS A 146 -77.45 38.42 -55.05
N GLU A 147 -78.77 38.59 -55.15
CA GLU A 147 -79.56 38.09 -56.28
C GLU A 147 -79.15 38.78 -57.59
N ASN A 148 -78.90 40.09 -57.57
CA ASN A 148 -78.40 40.84 -58.73
C ASN A 148 -76.99 40.41 -59.13
N GLU A 149 -76.10 40.10 -58.17
CA GLU A 149 -74.77 39.54 -58.44
C GLU A 149 -74.85 38.14 -59.06
N GLN A 150 -75.74 37.28 -58.55
CA GLN A 150 -75.98 35.96 -59.14
C GLN A 150 -76.52 36.09 -60.56
N ARG A 151 -77.46 37.02 -60.83
CA ARG A 151 -77.94 37.31 -62.18
C ARG A 151 -76.84 37.86 -63.09
N LYS A 152 -75.94 38.71 -62.58
CA LYS A 152 -74.77 39.20 -63.34
C LYS A 152 -73.82 38.05 -63.71
N LEU A 153 -73.52 37.15 -62.77
CA LEU A 153 -72.68 35.97 -63.02
C LEU A 153 -73.34 35.00 -63.99
N GLU A 154 -74.65 34.79 -63.88
CA GLU A 154 -75.41 33.96 -64.81
C GLU A 154 -75.46 34.58 -66.21
N HIS A 155 -75.57 35.90 -66.31
CA HIS A 155 -75.50 36.62 -67.58
C HIS A 155 -74.10 36.56 -68.21
N GLN A 156 -73.03 36.68 -67.41
CA GLN A 156 -71.65 36.46 -67.88
C GLN A 156 -71.44 35.02 -68.36
N ARG A 157 -71.95 34.03 -67.64
CA ARG A 157 -71.93 32.62 -68.09
C ARG A 157 -72.64 32.48 -69.43
N GLN A 158 -73.82 33.08 -69.59
CA GLN A 158 -74.56 33.05 -70.85
C GLN A 158 -73.87 33.80 -71.99
N GLN A 159 -73.04 34.81 -71.73
CA GLN A 159 -72.26 35.50 -72.77
C GLN A 159 -71.12 34.63 -73.33
N ILE A 160 -70.60 33.68 -72.55
CA ILE A 160 -69.50 32.79 -72.97
C ILE A 160 -69.99 31.61 -73.83
N LEU A 161 -71.28 31.26 -73.75
CA LEU A 161 -71.86 30.18 -74.56
C LEU A 161 -72.13 30.61 -76.02
N LYS A 162 -72.01 29.66 -76.96
CA LYS A 162 -72.34 29.88 -78.38
C LYS A 162 -73.86 29.90 -78.58
N ASP A 163 -74.36 30.56 -79.63
CA ASP A 163 -75.80 30.85 -79.77
C ASP A 163 -76.72 29.61 -79.85
N HIS A 164 -76.22 28.47 -80.35
CA HIS A 164 -76.98 27.22 -80.36
C HIS A 164 -77.00 26.49 -78.99
N GLU A 165 -76.12 26.87 -78.07
CA GLU A 165 -76.04 26.31 -76.72
C GLU A 165 -76.86 27.15 -75.71
N LYS A 166 -77.32 28.34 -76.12
CA LYS A 166 -78.18 29.19 -75.31
C LYS A 166 -79.62 28.67 -75.37
N SER A 167 -80.17 28.35 -74.21
CA SER A 167 -81.58 27.98 -74.10
C SER A 167 -82.51 29.20 -74.18
N THR A 168 -83.51 29.13 -75.06
CA THR A 168 -84.59 30.13 -75.15
C THR A 168 -85.29 30.25 -73.80
N TYR A 169 -85.76 31.45 -73.43
CA TYR A 169 -86.46 31.69 -72.15
C TYR A 169 -87.60 30.68 -71.89
N ALA A 170 -88.39 30.35 -72.92
CA ALA A 170 -89.41 29.31 -72.85
C ALA A 170 -88.85 27.92 -72.51
N GLY A 171 -87.69 27.56 -73.10
CA GLY A 171 -86.96 26.33 -72.78
C GLY A 171 -86.42 26.31 -71.35
N ARG A 172 -85.99 27.44 -70.79
CA ARG A 172 -85.56 27.54 -69.37
C ARG A 172 -86.72 27.41 -68.39
N ILE A 173 -87.88 28.00 -68.71
CA ILE A 173 -89.09 27.86 -67.90
C ILE A 173 -89.59 26.41 -67.96
N GLN A 174 -89.63 25.81 -69.14
CA GLN A 174 -89.99 24.40 -69.29
C GLN A 174 -88.98 23.47 -68.61
N ALA A 175 -87.68 23.75 -68.67
CA ALA A 175 -86.65 22.98 -67.95
C ALA A 175 -86.79 23.13 -66.44
N LYS A 176 -87.08 24.32 -65.91
CA LYS A 176 -87.40 24.50 -64.48
C LYS A 176 -88.69 23.75 -64.09
N GLN A 177 -89.70 23.76 -64.95
CA GLN A 177 -90.95 23.03 -64.70
C GLN A 177 -90.77 21.51 -64.85
N ALA A 178 -89.87 21.07 -65.74
CA ALA A 178 -89.49 19.67 -65.93
C ALA A 178 -88.63 19.17 -64.77
N ASN A 179 -87.67 19.96 -64.28
CA ASN A 179 -86.90 19.66 -63.07
C ASN A 179 -87.82 19.60 -61.86
N LEU A 180 -88.78 20.52 -61.72
CA LEU A 180 -89.78 20.45 -60.64
C LEU A 180 -90.67 19.19 -60.77
N ARG A 181 -91.08 18.82 -62.00
CA ARG A 181 -91.82 17.57 -62.26
C ARG A 181 -90.98 16.32 -62.01
N GLN A 182 -89.67 16.40 -62.24
CA GLN A 182 -88.71 15.32 -62.02
C GLN A 182 -88.39 15.17 -60.52
N GLU A 183 -88.22 16.26 -59.78
CA GLU A 183 -88.12 16.25 -58.31
C GLU A 183 -89.40 15.68 -57.68
N LEU A 184 -90.58 16.04 -58.20
CA LEU A 184 -91.86 15.47 -57.76
C LEU A 184 -92.00 13.97 -58.11
N ARG A 185 -91.33 13.49 -59.17
CA ARG A 185 -91.29 12.06 -59.54
C ARG A 185 -90.26 11.28 -58.72
N GLN A 186 -89.07 11.84 -58.50
CA GLN A 186 -88.01 11.23 -57.69
C GLN A 186 -88.42 11.10 -56.22
N GLY A 187 -89.26 12.01 -55.71
CA GLY A 187 -89.89 11.85 -54.39
C GLY A 187 -90.94 10.74 -54.27
N GLN A 188 -91.31 10.05 -55.37
CA GLN A 188 -92.28 8.94 -55.38
C GLN A 188 -91.66 7.56 -55.62
N ASP A 189 -90.39 7.45 -56.05
CA ASP A 189 -89.77 6.18 -56.49
C ASP A 189 -88.86 5.48 -55.45
N GLU A 190 -88.66 6.04 -54.25
CA GLU A 190 -87.80 5.47 -53.20
C GLU A 190 -88.62 5.08 -51.94
N MET A 191 -89.57 4.16 -52.08
CA MET A 191 -90.12 3.28 -51.03
C MET A 191 -91.38 2.61 -51.57
N TYR A 192 -91.25 1.45 -52.21
CA TYR A 192 -92.17 0.29 -52.23
C TYR A 192 -91.78 -0.61 -53.41
N PRO A 193 -91.77 -1.95 -53.27
CA PRO A 193 -91.54 -2.82 -54.41
C PRO A 193 -92.65 -2.63 -55.45
N THR A 194 -92.22 -2.43 -56.69
CA THR A 194 -93.03 -2.47 -57.91
C THR A 194 -93.82 -3.78 -58.00
N SER A 195 -94.99 -3.82 -57.37
CA SER A 195 -95.98 -4.90 -57.54
C SER A 195 -97.43 -4.41 -57.46
N SER A 196 -97.67 -3.13 -57.16
CA SER A 196 -99.02 -2.56 -57.11
C SER A 196 -99.56 -2.10 -58.48
N SER A 197 -98.70 -1.84 -59.47
CA SER A 197 -99.14 -1.36 -60.79
C SER A 197 -99.94 -2.42 -61.58
N LYS A 198 -99.69 -3.72 -61.38
CA LYS A 198 -100.51 -4.81 -61.95
C LYS A 198 -101.76 -5.12 -61.12
N ALA A 199 -101.75 -4.85 -59.82
CA ALA A 199 -102.91 -5.10 -58.95
C ALA A 199 -104.04 -4.08 -59.15
N VAL A 200 -103.70 -2.84 -59.52
CA VAL A 200 -104.70 -1.79 -59.82
C VAL A 200 -105.35 -1.99 -61.19
N SER A 201 -104.67 -2.61 -62.16
CA SER A 201 -105.31 -3.03 -63.42
C SER A 201 -106.20 -4.26 -63.23
N THR A 202 -105.82 -5.24 -62.40
CA THR A 202 -106.61 -6.47 -62.20
C THR A 202 -107.84 -6.27 -61.30
N LEU A 203 -107.82 -5.31 -60.38
CA LEU A 203 -109.02 -4.91 -59.65
C LEU A 203 -110.11 -4.43 -60.64
N ARG A 204 -109.74 -3.69 -61.69
CA ARG A 204 -110.68 -3.15 -62.71
C ARG A 204 -111.41 -4.23 -63.50
N ASP A 205 -110.86 -5.44 -63.50
CA ASP A 205 -111.44 -6.57 -64.19
C ASP A 205 -112.14 -7.59 -63.26
N ASP A 206 -112.12 -7.39 -61.94
CA ASP A 206 -112.77 -8.25 -60.95
C ASP A 206 -114.31 -8.26 -61.15
N PRO A 207 -114.95 -9.42 -61.40
CA PRO A 207 -116.40 -9.54 -61.54
C PRO A 207 -117.17 -8.97 -60.34
N ALA A 208 -116.56 -8.97 -59.15
CA ALA A 208 -117.14 -8.38 -57.94
C ALA A 208 -117.15 -6.84 -58.00
N TRP A 209 -116.08 -6.20 -58.49
CA TRP A 209 -116.07 -4.74 -58.70
C TRP A 209 -117.01 -4.35 -59.85
N ARG A 210 -117.06 -5.08 -60.97
CA ARG A 210 -118.03 -4.77 -62.05
C ARG A 210 -119.48 -4.92 -61.59
N LYS A 211 -119.82 -5.96 -60.82
CA LYS A 211 -121.16 -6.11 -60.22
C LYS A 211 -121.45 -5.00 -59.21
N ALA A 212 -120.49 -4.61 -58.37
CA ALA A 212 -120.65 -3.51 -57.42
C ALA A 212 -120.75 -2.13 -58.09
N ALA A 213 -120.14 -1.93 -59.26
CA ALA A 213 -120.23 -0.70 -60.04
C ALA A 213 -121.57 -0.58 -60.81
N VAL A 214 -122.07 -1.70 -61.35
CA VAL A 214 -123.36 -1.76 -62.06
C VAL A 214 -124.55 -1.71 -61.08
N LEU A 215 -124.45 -2.32 -59.89
CA LEU A 215 -125.51 -2.25 -58.87
C LEU A 215 -125.57 -0.90 -58.13
N LYS A 216 -124.47 -0.12 -58.07
CA LYS A 216 -124.46 1.23 -57.50
C LYS A 216 -124.99 2.33 -58.44
N SER A 217 -125.46 1.96 -59.65
CA SER A 217 -125.85 2.94 -60.67
C SER A 217 -127.36 3.25 -60.69
N ASN A 218 -128.19 2.69 -59.80
CA ASN A 218 -129.64 2.90 -59.88
C ASN A 218 -130.41 3.08 -58.56
N ASP A 219 -129.74 3.35 -57.45
CA ASP A 219 -130.40 3.93 -56.28
C ASP A 219 -130.33 5.45 -56.42
N ARG A 220 -131.49 6.11 -56.55
CA ARG A 220 -131.60 7.56 -56.37
C ARG A 220 -131.23 7.87 -54.93
N GLU A 221 -129.94 8.06 -54.68
CA GLU A 221 -129.43 8.37 -53.35
C GLU A 221 -130.22 9.55 -52.79
N ASN A 222 -130.81 9.33 -51.61
CA ASN A 222 -131.42 10.42 -50.87
C ASN A 222 -130.33 11.49 -50.71
N ILE A 223 -130.61 12.74 -51.09
CA ILE A 223 -129.61 13.81 -51.19
C ILE A 223 -128.76 13.90 -49.91
N ARG A 224 -129.33 13.59 -48.74
CA ARG A 224 -128.61 13.53 -47.45
C ARG A 224 -127.54 12.44 -47.39
N GLU A 225 -127.79 11.23 -47.87
CA GLU A 225 -126.82 10.12 -47.84
C GLU A 225 -125.67 10.32 -48.81
N TYR A 226 -125.95 10.83 -50.01
CA TYR A 226 -124.91 11.25 -50.96
C TYR A 226 -124.00 12.31 -50.34
N ILE A 227 -124.60 13.33 -49.70
CA ILE A 227 -123.86 14.38 -49.00
C ILE A 227 -123.02 13.79 -47.87
N THR A 228 -123.55 12.88 -47.05
CA THR A 228 -122.81 12.23 -45.97
C THR A 228 -121.63 11.41 -46.50
N ARG A 229 -121.83 10.55 -47.51
CA ARG A 229 -120.76 9.74 -48.07
C ARG A 229 -119.70 10.58 -48.78
N LYS A 230 -120.10 11.66 -49.45
CA LYS A 230 -119.15 12.63 -50.01
C LYS A 230 -118.33 13.30 -48.91
N ARG A 231 -118.95 13.70 -47.81
CA ARG A 231 -118.22 14.25 -46.64
C ARG A 231 -117.26 13.23 -46.04
N GLU A 232 -117.67 11.97 -45.90
CA GLU A 232 -116.79 10.88 -45.44
C GLU A 232 -115.60 10.68 -46.37
N MET A 233 -115.84 10.65 -47.69
CA MET A 233 -114.79 10.56 -48.71
C MET A 233 -113.84 11.76 -48.65
N PHE A 234 -114.35 12.98 -48.49
CA PHE A 234 -113.52 14.18 -48.32
C PHE A 234 -112.74 14.15 -46.99
N LEU A 235 -113.33 13.64 -45.92
CA LEU A 235 -112.66 13.53 -44.62
C LEU A 235 -111.55 12.48 -44.64
N THR A 236 -111.78 11.33 -45.27
CA THR A 236 -110.76 10.30 -45.44
C THR A 236 -109.65 10.77 -46.38
N GLU A 237 -109.98 11.43 -47.48
CA GLU A 237 -109.00 12.02 -48.41
C GLU A 237 -108.18 13.12 -47.71
N TYR A 238 -108.82 13.98 -46.91
CA TYR A 238 -108.14 14.98 -46.09
C TYR A 238 -107.21 14.34 -45.05
N SER A 239 -107.69 13.33 -44.32
CA SER A 239 -106.88 12.59 -43.33
C SER A 239 -105.68 11.93 -44.00
N LEU A 240 -105.89 11.31 -45.16
CA LEU A 240 -104.85 10.66 -45.94
C LEU A 240 -103.83 11.69 -46.46
N ALA A 241 -104.28 12.84 -46.96
CA ALA A 241 -103.40 13.95 -47.35
C ALA A 241 -102.57 14.46 -46.17
N VAL A 242 -103.18 14.65 -44.99
CA VAL A 242 -102.47 15.05 -43.76
C VAL A 242 -101.46 13.99 -43.33
N LYS A 243 -101.79 12.70 -43.41
CA LYS A 243 -100.87 11.60 -43.07
C LYS A 243 -99.73 11.49 -44.08
N ARG A 244 -99.97 11.67 -45.38
CA ARG A 244 -98.92 11.73 -46.41
C ARG A 244 -97.96 12.88 -46.16
N GLU A 245 -98.49 14.06 -45.89
CA GLU A 245 -97.69 15.25 -45.54
C GLU A 245 -96.85 15.01 -44.27
N MET A 246 -97.43 14.34 -43.26
CA MET A 246 -96.70 13.96 -42.05
C MET A 246 -95.59 12.94 -42.33
N ILE A 247 -95.84 11.94 -43.18
CA ILE A 247 -94.83 10.95 -43.58
C ILE A 247 -93.68 11.64 -44.32
N HIS A 248 -93.97 12.55 -45.24
CA HIS A 248 -92.93 13.32 -45.93
C HIS A 248 -92.09 14.13 -44.95
N LYS A 249 -92.70 14.80 -43.96
CA LYS A 249 -91.95 15.52 -42.92
C LYS A 249 -91.07 14.60 -42.08
N LEU A 250 -91.58 13.43 -41.70
CA LEU A 250 -90.79 12.44 -40.96
C LEU A 250 -89.63 11.89 -41.80
N ALA A 251 -89.84 11.64 -43.10
CA ALA A 251 -88.78 11.24 -44.02
C ALA A 251 -87.72 12.34 -44.19
N GLU A 252 -88.12 13.61 -44.27
CA GLU A 252 -87.20 14.74 -44.32
C GLU A 252 -86.37 14.85 -43.02
N ILE A 253 -87.00 14.61 -41.86
CA ILE A 253 -86.29 14.57 -40.57
C ILE A 253 -85.33 13.37 -40.52
N ALA A 254 -85.77 12.19 -40.96
CA ALA A 254 -84.96 10.98 -40.98
C ALA A 254 -83.72 11.14 -41.88
N THR A 255 -83.89 11.64 -43.10
CA THR A 255 -82.77 11.90 -44.03
C THR A 255 -81.82 12.97 -43.50
N LYS A 256 -82.32 14.03 -42.83
CA LYS A 256 -81.45 15.01 -42.15
C LYS A 256 -80.66 14.38 -41.01
N GLU A 257 -81.28 13.53 -40.19
CA GLU A 257 -80.58 12.87 -39.09
C GLU A 257 -79.59 11.81 -39.61
N GLU A 258 -79.94 11.07 -40.67
CA GLU A 258 -79.03 10.11 -41.31
C GLU A 258 -77.80 10.81 -41.90
N ASN A 259 -77.97 11.93 -42.61
CA ASN A 259 -76.83 12.74 -43.07
C ASN A 259 -75.97 13.25 -41.90
N ARG A 260 -76.60 13.58 -40.76
CA ARG A 260 -75.89 14.02 -39.56
C ARG A 260 -75.09 12.86 -38.93
N MET A 261 -75.65 11.65 -38.93
CA MET A 261 -74.98 10.44 -38.46
C MET A 261 -73.81 10.08 -39.39
N GLN A 262 -74.02 10.08 -40.72
CA GLN A 262 -72.96 9.81 -41.69
C GLN A 262 -71.80 10.78 -41.56
N GLN A 263 -72.08 12.08 -41.38
CA GLN A 263 -71.02 13.07 -41.12
C GLN A 263 -70.25 12.73 -39.83
N ALA A 264 -70.95 12.34 -38.76
CA ALA A 264 -70.31 11.95 -37.52
C ALA A 264 -69.45 10.68 -37.67
N GLU A 265 -69.91 9.69 -38.44
CA GLU A 265 -69.15 8.48 -38.78
C GLU A 265 -67.88 8.83 -39.56
N THR A 266 -67.97 9.65 -40.60
CA THR A 266 -66.79 10.08 -41.37
C THR A 266 -65.76 10.81 -40.50
N PHE A 267 -66.20 11.63 -39.54
CA PHE A 267 -65.27 12.30 -38.63
C PHE A 267 -64.58 11.32 -37.67
N LEU A 268 -65.29 10.29 -37.21
CA LEU A 268 -64.70 9.25 -36.36
C LEU A 268 -63.70 8.38 -37.15
N ASP A 269 -64.00 8.08 -38.41
CA ASP A 269 -63.09 7.36 -39.29
C ASP A 269 -61.82 8.19 -39.57
N GLU A 270 -61.97 9.48 -39.84
CA GLU A 270 -60.85 10.42 -39.99
C GLU A 270 -60.02 10.51 -38.70
N ASP A 271 -60.66 10.63 -37.53
CA ASP A 271 -59.97 10.64 -36.23
C ASP A 271 -59.22 9.33 -35.96
N THR A 272 -59.81 8.19 -36.32
CA THR A 272 -59.19 6.86 -36.17
C THR A 272 -57.97 6.75 -37.07
N ALA A 273 -58.08 7.15 -38.34
CA ALA A 273 -56.96 7.15 -39.27
C ALA A 273 -55.84 8.10 -38.82
N MET A 274 -56.18 9.29 -38.30
CA MET A 274 -55.19 10.21 -37.72
C MET A 274 -54.50 9.63 -36.48
N PHE A 275 -55.22 8.86 -35.66
CA PHE A 275 -54.66 8.22 -34.48
C PHE A 275 -53.69 7.10 -34.85
N ASP A 276 -54.01 6.28 -35.86
CA ASP A 276 -53.12 5.24 -36.35
C ASP A 276 -51.80 5.83 -36.90
N VAL A 277 -51.90 6.90 -37.70
CA VAL A 277 -50.71 7.63 -38.19
C VAL A 277 -49.90 8.22 -37.02
N PHE A 278 -50.57 8.72 -35.97
CA PHE A 278 -49.89 9.21 -34.77
C PHE A 278 -49.15 8.09 -34.03
N LEU A 279 -49.74 6.90 -33.91
CA LEU A 279 -49.09 5.74 -33.30
C LEU A 279 -47.87 5.29 -34.12
N GLU A 280 -48.00 5.21 -35.44
CA GLU A 280 -46.88 4.85 -36.32
C GLU A 280 -45.71 5.84 -36.20
N GLU A 281 -45.99 7.14 -36.18
CA GLU A 281 -44.95 8.17 -36.02
C GLU A 281 -44.36 8.16 -34.60
N ASN A 282 -45.16 7.86 -33.57
CA ASN A 282 -44.65 7.70 -32.21
C ASN A 282 -43.72 6.49 -32.09
N ASP A 283 -44.14 5.35 -32.63
CA ASP A 283 -43.35 4.12 -32.65
C ASP A 283 -42.04 4.34 -33.42
N LYS A 284 -42.11 4.98 -34.59
CA LYS A 284 -40.93 5.35 -35.37
C LYS A 284 -39.98 6.26 -34.60
N ASN A 285 -40.47 7.32 -33.98
CA ASN A 285 -39.65 8.22 -33.16
C ASN A 285 -39.04 7.49 -31.95
N SER A 286 -39.79 6.59 -31.32
CA SER A 286 -39.28 5.77 -30.21
C SER A 286 -38.15 4.84 -30.66
N LEU A 287 -38.28 4.23 -31.84
CA LEU A 287 -37.25 3.37 -32.43
C LEU A 287 -36.02 4.17 -32.84
N GLU A 288 -36.18 5.37 -33.39
CA GLU A 288 -35.07 6.26 -33.71
C GLU A 288 -34.32 6.69 -32.45
N ALA A 289 -35.03 7.00 -31.35
CA ALA A 289 -34.42 7.30 -30.06
C ALA A 289 -33.65 6.09 -29.49
N ILE A 290 -34.20 4.88 -29.58
CA ILE A 290 -33.52 3.64 -29.16
C ILE A 290 -32.25 3.42 -29.99
N LYS A 291 -32.34 3.52 -31.32
CA LYS A 291 -31.17 3.38 -32.22
C LYS A 291 -30.10 4.42 -31.91
N GLY A 292 -30.49 5.66 -31.63
CA GLY A 292 -29.57 6.71 -31.19
C GLY A 292 -28.83 6.34 -29.91
N ALA A 293 -29.56 5.89 -28.88
CA ALA A 293 -28.98 5.46 -27.62
C ALA A 293 -28.06 4.22 -27.75
N GLU A 294 -28.43 3.26 -28.60
CA GLU A 294 -27.58 2.10 -28.91
C GLU A 294 -26.29 2.50 -29.61
N HIS A 295 -26.37 3.39 -30.61
CA HIS A 295 -25.20 3.90 -31.30
C HIS A 295 -24.25 4.66 -30.36
N GLU A 296 -24.80 5.52 -29.48
CA GLU A 296 -24.01 6.21 -28.46
C GLU A 296 -23.37 5.23 -27.46
N THR A 297 -24.09 4.19 -27.06
CA THR A 297 -23.57 3.14 -26.17
C THR A 297 -22.44 2.36 -26.84
N LYS A 298 -22.60 2.01 -28.12
CA LYS A 298 -21.57 1.35 -28.92
C LYS A 298 -20.32 2.24 -29.04
N ALA A 299 -20.48 3.51 -29.41
CA ALA A 299 -19.39 4.47 -29.50
C ALA A 299 -18.66 4.64 -28.16
N LYS A 300 -19.39 4.69 -27.04
CA LYS A 300 -18.81 4.71 -25.70
C LYS A 300 -18.00 3.45 -25.41
N LEU A 301 -18.51 2.26 -25.72
CA LEU A 301 -17.80 0.99 -25.51
C LEU A 301 -16.51 0.93 -26.35
N GLU A 302 -16.53 1.40 -27.60
CA GLU A 302 -15.34 1.51 -28.45
C GLU A 302 -14.29 2.45 -27.82
N LYS A 303 -14.70 3.63 -27.32
CA LYS A 303 -13.78 4.53 -26.60
C LYS A 303 -13.23 3.91 -25.32
N VAL A 304 -14.05 3.16 -24.56
CA VAL A 304 -13.58 2.44 -23.37
C VAL A 304 -12.57 1.36 -23.74
N ALA A 305 -12.78 0.63 -24.83
CA ALA A 305 -11.81 -0.36 -25.32
C ALA A 305 -10.48 0.30 -25.72
N GLU A 306 -10.54 1.45 -26.41
CA GLU A 306 -9.36 2.21 -26.78
C GLU A 306 -8.60 2.77 -25.57
N ILE A 307 -9.32 3.27 -24.55
CA ILE A 307 -8.73 3.69 -23.27
C ILE A 307 -8.02 2.50 -22.61
N LYS A 308 -8.62 1.31 -22.58
CA LYS A 308 -7.98 0.10 -22.05
C LYS A 308 -6.70 -0.25 -22.83
N ARG A 309 -6.75 -0.17 -24.16
CA ARG A 309 -5.60 -0.42 -25.05
C ARG A 309 -4.45 0.55 -24.78
N ILE A 310 -4.74 1.85 -24.68
CA ILE A 310 -3.74 2.87 -24.37
C ILE A 310 -3.22 2.71 -22.94
N SER A 311 -4.08 2.41 -21.98
CA SER A 311 -3.70 2.17 -20.59
C SER A 311 -2.75 0.97 -20.47
N GLY A 312 -2.98 -0.10 -21.24
CA GLY A 312 -2.07 -1.23 -21.35
C GLY A 312 -0.69 -0.83 -21.89
N LYS A 313 -0.64 -0.06 -22.98
CA LYS A 313 0.64 0.47 -23.52
C LYS A 313 1.36 1.37 -22.50
N MET A 314 0.62 2.22 -21.79
CA MET A 314 1.18 3.08 -20.74
C MET A 314 1.77 2.24 -19.59
N LEU A 315 1.11 1.17 -19.17
CA LEU A 315 1.63 0.27 -18.13
C LEU A 315 2.90 -0.45 -18.59
N ALA A 316 2.95 -0.93 -19.83
CA ALA A 316 4.15 -1.54 -20.40
C ALA A 316 5.33 -0.55 -20.39
N VAL A 317 5.11 0.67 -20.90
CA VAL A 317 6.14 1.74 -20.88
C VAL A 317 6.56 2.08 -19.45
N LYS A 318 5.62 2.18 -18.50
CA LYS A 318 5.95 2.40 -17.08
C LYS A 318 6.79 1.28 -16.48
N SER A 319 6.45 0.02 -16.79
CA SER A 319 7.24 -1.15 -16.38
C SER A 319 8.67 -1.05 -16.92
N ASP A 320 8.83 -0.69 -18.19
CA ASP A 320 10.15 -0.55 -18.81
C ASP A 320 10.92 0.66 -18.26
N ILE A 321 10.25 1.76 -17.90
CA ILE A 321 10.88 2.87 -17.17
C ILE A 321 11.46 2.37 -15.84
N VAL A 322 10.70 1.60 -15.05
CA VAL A 322 11.18 1.08 -13.76
C VAL A 322 12.37 0.15 -13.94
N LYS A 323 12.32 -0.79 -14.91
CA LYS A 323 13.46 -1.66 -15.23
C LYS A 323 14.70 -0.85 -15.63
N ASN A 324 14.52 0.16 -16.47
CA ASN A 324 15.61 1.03 -16.89
C ASN A 324 16.13 1.89 -15.73
N GLU A 325 15.28 2.32 -14.79
CA GLU A 325 15.71 3.02 -13.57
C GLU A 325 16.54 2.12 -12.65
N GLU A 326 16.21 0.84 -12.53
CA GLU A 326 17.00 -0.15 -11.80
C GLU A 326 18.36 -0.38 -12.46
N ILE A 327 18.38 -0.61 -13.78
CA ILE A 327 19.62 -0.73 -14.56
C ILE A 327 20.46 0.54 -14.45
N LEU A 328 19.83 1.72 -14.46
CA LEU A 328 20.53 2.99 -14.29
C LEU A 328 21.18 3.07 -12.90
N LYS A 329 20.52 2.61 -11.83
CA LYS A 329 21.12 2.54 -10.49
C LYS A 329 22.34 1.63 -10.48
N GLU A 330 22.26 0.45 -11.10
CA GLU A 330 23.42 -0.44 -11.24
C GLU A 330 24.58 0.23 -11.98
N PHE A 331 24.31 0.87 -13.12
CA PHE A 331 25.33 1.61 -13.86
C PHE A 331 25.86 2.82 -13.09
N THR A 332 25.07 3.46 -12.23
CA THR A 332 25.58 4.54 -11.36
C THR A 332 26.53 4.00 -10.30
N LEU A 333 26.28 2.80 -9.76
CA LEU A 333 27.18 2.12 -8.84
C LEU A 333 28.49 1.74 -9.55
N TYR A 334 28.40 1.13 -10.74
CA TYR A 334 29.58 0.77 -11.52
C TYR A 334 30.39 1.99 -11.94
N ASN A 335 29.74 3.07 -12.40
CA ASN A 335 30.40 4.33 -12.70
C ASN A 335 31.06 4.93 -11.45
N GLY A 336 30.40 4.87 -10.29
CA GLY A 336 30.97 5.32 -9.02
C GLY A 336 32.20 4.51 -8.61
N PHE A 337 32.18 3.20 -8.81
CA PHE A 337 33.32 2.31 -8.59
C PHE A 337 34.48 2.62 -9.53
N LEU A 338 34.22 2.69 -10.84
CA LEU A 338 35.23 3.03 -11.85
C LEU A 338 35.84 4.42 -11.61
N LEU A 339 35.05 5.39 -11.16
CA LEU A 339 35.56 6.71 -10.78
C LEU A 339 36.53 6.63 -9.61
N LYS A 340 36.28 5.80 -8.60
CA LYS A 340 37.19 5.64 -7.44
C LYS A 340 38.51 4.98 -7.83
N LEU A 341 38.48 4.03 -8.77
CA LEU A 341 39.66 3.35 -9.27
C LEU A 341 40.45 4.17 -10.30
N SER A 342 39.81 5.13 -10.96
CA SER A 342 40.49 6.02 -11.90
C SER A 342 41.50 6.90 -11.15
N PRO A 343 42.69 7.19 -11.72
CA PRO A 343 43.68 8.07 -11.09
C PRO A 343 43.14 9.45 -10.72
N THR A 344 43.61 10.02 -9.60
CA THR A 344 43.15 11.32 -9.05
C THR A 344 43.27 12.46 -10.06
N ASP A 345 44.37 12.50 -10.83
CA ASP A 345 44.61 13.51 -11.86
C ASP A 345 43.56 13.49 -12.97
N TRP A 346 43.08 12.29 -13.31
CA TRP A 346 42.02 12.12 -14.30
C TRP A 346 40.65 12.48 -13.72
N GLN A 347 40.39 12.11 -12.45
CA GLN A 347 39.15 12.48 -11.75
C GLN A 347 38.98 14.01 -11.66
N GLU A 348 40.04 14.76 -11.36
CA GLU A 348 40.01 16.22 -11.27
C GLU A 348 39.71 16.88 -12.62
N ARG A 349 40.38 16.41 -13.69
CA ARG A 349 40.10 16.86 -15.07
C ARG A 349 38.65 16.59 -15.46
N GLN A 350 38.09 15.44 -15.09
CA GLN A 350 36.69 15.12 -15.34
C GLN A 350 35.72 15.95 -14.50
N LYS A 351 36.03 16.24 -13.23
CA LYS A 351 35.22 17.14 -12.40
C LYS A 351 35.21 18.55 -12.97
N ALA A 352 36.35 19.08 -13.41
CA ALA A 352 36.44 20.38 -14.07
C ALA A 352 35.64 20.40 -15.39
N ARG A 353 35.72 19.33 -16.18
CA ARG A 353 34.94 19.15 -17.40
C ARG A 353 33.44 19.08 -17.12
N ARG A 354 33.00 18.28 -16.15
CA ARG A 354 31.59 18.19 -15.71
C ARG A 354 31.07 19.55 -15.24
N ALA A 355 31.84 20.28 -14.43
CA ALA A 355 31.48 21.62 -13.99
C ALA A 355 31.35 22.61 -15.17
N MET A 356 32.21 22.50 -16.19
CA MET A 356 32.09 23.29 -17.42
C MET A 356 30.83 22.94 -18.21
N VAL A 357 30.54 21.64 -18.35
CA VAL A 357 29.32 21.14 -19.00
C VAL A 357 28.06 21.61 -18.27
N ASP A 358 28.05 21.55 -16.94
CA ASP A 358 26.91 22.00 -16.13
C ASP A 358 26.70 23.50 -16.22
N LYS A 359 27.78 24.30 -16.32
CA LYS A 359 27.71 25.74 -16.63
C LYS A 359 27.10 25.99 -18.01
N ILE A 360 27.50 25.24 -19.04
CA ILE A 360 26.94 25.34 -20.40
C ILE A 360 25.45 24.97 -20.39
N LYS A 361 25.09 23.86 -19.75
CA LYS A 361 23.68 23.41 -19.61
C LYS A 361 22.83 24.43 -18.85
N ALA A 362 23.35 25.01 -17.78
CA ALA A 362 22.67 26.06 -17.02
C ALA A 362 22.43 27.31 -17.87
N ALA A 363 23.43 27.74 -18.65
CA ALA A 363 23.31 28.88 -19.56
C ALA A 363 22.28 28.62 -20.69
N ILE A 364 22.23 27.41 -21.23
CA ILE A 364 21.21 27.02 -22.22
C ILE A 364 19.81 27.03 -21.58
N LYS A 365 19.66 26.46 -20.39
CA LYS A 365 18.39 26.42 -19.65
C LYS A 365 17.89 27.82 -19.29
N GLU A 366 18.79 28.71 -18.87
CA GLU A 366 18.48 30.12 -18.60
C GLU A 366 18.04 30.85 -19.88
N ARG A 367 18.71 30.58 -21.02
CA ARG A 367 18.35 31.15 -22.32
C ARG A 367 16.99 30.63 -22.83
N GLU A 368 16.68 29.36 -22.59
CA GLU A 368 15.37 28.78 -22.89
C GLU A 368 14.27 29.35 -21.98
N ALA A 369 14.53 29.56 -20.70
CA ALA A 369 13.60 30.19 -19.76
C ALA A 369 13.30 31.66 -20.13
N LYS A 370 14.31 32.41 -20.58
CA LYS A 370 14.16 33.79 -21.08
C LYS A 370 13.43 33.87 -22.43
N ARG A 371 13.35 32.75 -23.18
CA ARG A 371 12.69 32.67 -24.50
C ARG A 371 11.22 32.22 -24.42
N ALA A 372 10.67 32.06 -23.22
CA ALA A 372 9.27 31.67 -22.99
C ALA A 372 8.25 32.80 -23.24
N GLU A 373 8.39 33.53 -24.36
CA GLU A 373 7.31 34.31 -24.98
C GLU A 373 6.55 33.39 -25.97
N PRO A 374 5.22 33.52 -26.14
CA PRO A 374 4.40 32.54 -26.83
C PRO A 374 4.53 32.69 -28.36
N VAL A 375 5.58 32.13 -28.95
CA VAL A 375 5.70 32.03 -30.40
C VAL A 375 5.20 30.67 -30.89
N LYS A 376 4.27 30.71 -31.85
CA LYS A 376 3.60 29.58 -32.51
C LYS A 376 4.60 28.50 -33.00
N PRO A 377 4.19 27.21 -33.01
CA PRO A 377 5.08 26.10 -33.32
C PRO A 377 5.32 26.01 -34.83
N SER A 378 6.35 26.70 -35.33
CA SER A 378 6.87 26.46 -36.67
C SER A 378 8.08 25.54 -36.61
N ARG A 379 8.07 24.54 -37.50
CA ARG A 379 9.02 23.44 -37.65
C ARG A 379 10.48 23.91 -37.58
N ARG A 380 11.13 23.71 -36.43
CA ARG A 380 12.60 23.72 -36.31
C ARG A 380 13.00 22.90 -35.08
N ARG A 381 12.92 21.57 -35.21
CA ARG A 381 13.36 20.61 -34.18
C ARG A 381 14.58 19.79 -34.56
N GLU A 382 15.26 20.10 -35.66
CA GLU A 382 16.32 19.22 -36.18
C GLU A 382 17.75 19.58 -35.79
N ASN A 383 18.02 20.71 -35.12
CA ASN A 383 19.40 21.10 -34.78
C ASN A 383 19.64 21.37 -33.29
N LYS A 384 19.10 20.54 -32.38
CA LYS A 384 19.45 20.61 -30.94
C LYS A 384 20.62 19.72 -30.52
N ALA A 385 21.14 18.88 -31.41
CA ALA A 385 22.21 17.93 -31.09
C ALA A 385 23.64 18.54 -31.16
N ARG A 386 23.81 19.74 -31.74
CA ARG A 386 25.15 20.33 -31.94
C ARG A 386 25.72 21.07 -30.72
N ASP A 387 24.89 21.35 -29.71
CA ASP A 387 25.29 22.12 -28.52
C ASP A 387 25.49 21.23 -27.27
N LEU A 388 25.37 19.89 -27.39
CA LEU A 388 25.68 19.00 -26.28
C LEU A 388 27.20 18.74 -26.24
N PRO A 389 27.88 19.01 -25.12
CA PRO A 389 29.28 18.68 -24.97
C PRO A 389 29.51 17.17 -25.12
N PRO A 390 30.68 16.75 -25.65
CA PRO A 390 30.96 15.34 -25.91
C PRO A 390 30.79 14.50 -24.65
N GLU A 391 30.27 13.29 -24.81
CA GLU A 391 30.07 12.36 -23.69
C GLU A 391 31.36 12.20 -22.87
N PRO A 392 31.27 12.09 -21.53
CA PRO A 392 32.44 11.86 -20.71
C PRO A 392 33.04 10.50 -21.07
N GLU A 393 34.19 10.52 -21.74
CA GLU A 393 35.01 9.34 -22.00
C GLU A 393 35.33 8.64 -20.66
N LEU A 394 35.20 7.31 -20.64
CA LEU A 394 35.59 6.48 -19.50
C LEU A 394 37.11 6.33 -19.48
N TYR A 395 37.70 6.23 -18.28
CA TYR A 395 39.14 6.00 -18.14
C TYR A 395 39.54 4.59 -18.62
N PHE A 396 38.73 3.60 -18.24
CA PHE A 396 38.88 2.21 -18.65
C PHE A 396 38.11 1.98 -19.94
N THR A 397 38.82 1.63 -21.02
CA THR A 397 38.25 1.35 -22.34
C THR A 397 38.06 -0.14 -22.58
N ASP A 398 38.89 -0.97 -21.94
CA ASP A 398 38.86 -2.43 -22.03
C ASP A 398 38.70 -3.02 -20.62
N PRO A 399 37.73 -3.92 -20.38
CA PRO A 399 37.58 -4.62 -19.11
C PRO A 399 38.86 -5.27 -18.58
N GLN A 400 39.78 -5.69 -19.47
CA GLN A 400 41.05 -6.29 -19.07
C GLN A 400 41.91 -5.33 -18.22
N GLN A 401 41.88 -4.03 -18.50
CA GLN A 401 42.65 -3.01 -17.76
C GLN A 401 42.28 -2.97 -16.27
N LEU A 402 41.02 -3.26 -15.95
CA LEU A 402 40.55 -3.32 -14.57
C LEU A 402 41.01 -4.59 -13.87
N LEU A 403 41.03 -5.72 -14.59
CA LEU A 403 41.54 -6.99 -14.08
C LEU A 403 43.04 -6.91 -13.82
N ASP A 404 43.81 -6.32 -14.73
CA ASP A 404 45.25 -6.13 -14.56
C ASP A 404 45.56 -5.24 -13.35
N LEU A 405 44.78 -4.16 -13.14
CA LEU A 405 44.90 -3.31 -11.94
C LEU A 405 44.58 -4.08 -10.65
N LEU A 406 43.55 -4.93 -10.67
CA LEU A 406 43.21 -5.79 -9.54
C LEU A 406 44.30 -6.82 -9.25
N GLU A 407 44.91 -7.40 -10.29
CA GLU A 407 46.03 -8.32 -10.18
C GLU A 407 47.27 -7.62 -9.60
N ASP A 408 47.55 -6.38 -10.01
CA ASP A 408 48.63 -5.57 -9.45
C ASP A 408 48.38 -5.20 -7.98
N LEU A 409 47.14 -4.86 -7.62
CA LEU A 409 46.76 -4.64 -6.22
C LEU A 409 46.84 -5.93 -5.40
N GLU A 410 46.48 -7.08 -5.96
CA GLU A 410 46.65 -8.38 -5.31
C GLU A 410 48.13 -8.69 -5.08
N LYS A 411 48.99 -8.50 -6.08
CA LYS A 411 50.44 -8.64 -5.95
C LYS A 411 50.99 -7.71 -4.86
N GLN A 412 50.59 -6.43 -4.85
CA GLN A 412 51.00 -5.47 -3.82
C GLN A 412 50.54 -5.89 -2.42
N ASN A 413 49.30 -6.35 -2.27
CA ASN A 413 48.78 -6.82 -1.00
C ASN A 413 49.52 -8.08 -0.52
N LEU A 414 49.83 -9.02 -1.43
CA LEU A 414 50.63 -10.20 -1.10
C LEU A 414 52.04 -9.81 -0.67
N THR A 415 52.68 -8.85 -1.35
CA THR A 415 53.98 -8.32 -0.92
C THR A 415 53.90 -7.63 0.44
N LEU A 416 52.84 -6.86 0.72
CA LEU A 416 52.64 -6.22 2.02
C LEU A 416 52.42 -7.25 3.14
N ILE A 417 51.65 -8.31 2.88
CA ILE A 417 51.45 -9.41 3.83
C ILE A 417 52.77 -10.13 4.09
N GLN A 418 53.53 -10.42 3.04
CA GLN A 418 54.83 -11.07 3.14
C GLN A 418 55.82 -10.21 3.95
N ASN A 419 55.94 -8.92 3.63
CA ASN A 419 56.78 -7.98 4.38
C ASN A 419 56.34 -7.91 5.85
N SER A 420 55.04 -7.87 6.13
CA SER A 420 54.52 -7.83 7.51
C SER A 420 54.89 -9.10 8.27
N ARG A 421 54.78 -10.26 7.62
CA ARG A 421 55.16 -11.55 8.20
C ARG A 421 56.67 -11.66 8.45
N GLU A 422 57.49 -11.22 7.50
CA GLU A 422 58.94 -11.17 7.68
C GLU A 422 59.32 -10.24 8.84
N THR A 423 58.70 -9.06 8.93
CA THR A 423 58.94 -8.17 10.07
C THR A 423 58.46 -8.76 11.40
N GLU A 424 57.36 -9.51 11.40
CA GLU A 424 56.87 -10.23 12.58
C GLU A 424 57.86 -11.31 13.01
N GLU A 425 58.37 -12.13 12.09
CA GLU A 425 59.38 -13.15 12.35
C GLU A 425 60.66 -12.55 12.93
N THR A 426 61.19 -11.47 12.33
CA THR A 426 62.37 -10.77 12.89
C THR A 426 62.12 -10.21 14.29
N MET A 427 60.89 -9.79 14.58
CA MET A 427 60.51 -9.29 15.90
C MET A 427 60.38 -10.44 16.92
N GLU A 428 59.85 -11.59 16.50
CA GLU A 428 59.82 -12.81 17.32
C GLU A 428 61.21 -13.33 17.63
N GLU A 429 62.11 -13.34 16.65
CA GLU A 429 63.53 -13.66 16.85
C GLU A 429 64.18 -12.69 17.86
N PHE A 430 63.95 -11.38 17.68
CA PHE A 430 64.42 -10.38 18.63
C PHE A 430 63.89 -10.62 20.05
N ASN A 431 62.58 -10.85 20.20
CA ASN A 431 61.97 -11.17 21.50
C ASN A 431 62.54 -12.45 22.10
N HIS A 432 62.77 -13.49 21.30
CA HIS A 432 63.38 -14.74 21.78
C HIS A 432 64.82 -14.53 22.26
N THR A 433 65.62 -13.74 21.52
CA THR A 433 66.96 -13.37 21.96
C THR A 433 66.93 -12.55 23.25
N MET A 434 65.97 -11.61 23.37
CA MET A 434 65.76 -10.81 24.57
C MET A 434 65.38 -11.69 25.77
N ASP A 435 64.42 -12.60 25.63
CA ASP A 435 64.03 -13.54 26.69
C ASP A 435 65.20 -14.44 27.11
N ASN A 436 66.01 -14.91 26.15
CA ASN A 436 67.19 -15.69 26.46
C ASN A 436 68.25 -14.86 27.22
N THR A 437 68.41 -13.58 26.88
CA THR A 437 69.30 -12.68 27.63
C THR A 437 68.78 -12.39 29.04
N LEU A 438 67.47 -12.17 29.20
CA LEU A 438 66.84 -11.98 30.51
C LEU A 438 67.04 -13.22 31.39
N LYS A 439 66.79 -14.43 30.87
CA LYS A 439 67.02 -15.68 31.59
C LYS A 439 68.48 -15.87 32.00
N LYS A 440 69.44 -15.51 31.12
CA LYS A 440 70.87 -15.57 31.46
C LYS A 440 71.22 -14.57 32.56
N MET A 441 70.73 -13.34 32.46
CA MET A 441 70.93 -12.32 33.49
C MET A 441 70.31 -12.71 34.83
N ASP A 442 69.12 -13.32 34.83
CA ASP A 442 68.47 -13.83 36.04
C ASP A 442 69.28 -14.97 36.67
N GLN A 443 69.80 -15.89 35.85
CA GLN A 443 70.69 -16.96 36.32
C GLN A 443 72.00 -16.41 36.91
N GLU A 444 72.62 -15.42 36.27
CA GLU A 444 73.81 -14.73 36.80
C GLU A 444 73.48 -14.02 38.12
N THR A 445 72.32 -13.37 38.22
CA THR A 445 71.86 -12.69 39.43
C THR A 445 71.59 -13.69 40.55
N GLU A 446 70.99 -14.83 40.26
CA GLU A 446 70.75 -15.91 41.22
C GLU A 446 72.07 -16.53 41.69
N GLN A 447 73.01 -16.77 40.79
CA GLN A 447 74.36 -17.23 41.14
C GLN A 447 75.09 -16.23 42.05
N LEU A 448 75.02 -14.93 41.74
CA LEU A 448 75.60 -13.88 42.59
C LEU A 448 74.89 -13.83 43.95
N THR A 449 73.58 -14.00 44.00
CA THR A 449 72.81 -14.06 45.26
C THR A 449 73.23 -15.26 46.11
N GLN A 450 73.38 -16.43 45.51
CA GLN A 450 73.88 -17.63 46.19
C GLN A 450 75.31 -17.43 46.71
N GLN A 451 76.18 -16.76 45.95
CA GLN A 451 77.53 -16.41 46.41
C GLN A 451 77.49 -15.44 47.59
N ILE A 452 76.62 -14.44 47.55
CA ILE A 452 76.39 -13.52 48.67
C ILE A 452 75.92 -14.30 49.90
N ASP A 453 74.95 -15.22 49.77
CA ASP A 453 74.45 -16.02 50.89
C ASP A 453 75.54 -16.90 51.51
N VAL A 454 76.37 -17.55 50.68
CA VAL A 454 77.51 -18.34 51.16
C VAL A 454 78.49 -17.46 51.94
N LEU A 455 78.81 -16.27 51.44
CA LEU A 455 79.68 -15.31 52.11
C LEU A 455 79.05 -14.78 53.41
N VAL A 456 77.76 -14.49 53.42
CA VAL A 456 77.01 -14.08 54.62
C VAL A 456 77.05 -15.18 55.68
N HIS A 457 76.84 -16.44 55.30
CA HIS A 457 76.95 -17.58 56.22
C HIS A 457 78.38 -17.79 56.73
N ALA A 458 79.40 -17.59 55.89
CA ALA A 458 80.80 -17.66 56.30
C ALA A 458 81.14 -16.54 57.29
N ILE A 459 80.70 -15.31 57.03
CA ILE A 459 80.84 -14.16 57.93
C ILE A 459 80.11 -14.43 59.24
N GLN A 460 78.91 -15.02 59.22
CA GLN A 460 78.18 -15.36 60.44
C GLN A 460 78.90 -16.43 61.25
N ARG A 461 79.41 -17.49 60.59
CA ARG A 461 80.24 -18.51 61.26
C ARG A 461 81.48 -17.90 61.91
N GLU A 462 82.18 -17.01 61.21
CA GLU A 462 83.32 -16.29 61.78
C GLU A 462 82.93 -15.37 62.94
N LYS A 463 81.77 -14.69 62.85
CA LYS A 463 81.23 -13.89 63.96
C LYS A 463 80.87 -14.75 65.18
N ASP A 464 80.26 -15.91 64.97
CA ASP A 464 79.89 -16.84 66.04
C ASP A 464 81.14 -17.46 66.68
N MET A 465 82.13 -17.84 65.86
CA MET A 465 83.44 -18.28 66.35
C MET A 465 84.14 -17.17 67.13
N ALA A 466 84.14 -15.94 66.65
CA ALA A 466 84.70 -14.79 67.36
C ALA A 466 83.99 -14.55 68.70
N ALA A 467 82.66 -14.63 68.73
CA ALA A 467 81.87 -14.51 69.96
C ALA A 467 82.13 -15.66 70.94
N GLU A 468 82.25 -16.90 70.44
CA GLU A 468 82.61 -18.07 71.27
C GLU A 468 84.03 -17.93 71.84
N LEU A 469 84.99 -17.48 71.03
CA LEU A 469 86.35 -17.19 71.49
C LEU A 469 86.37 -16.05 72.52
N GLU A 470 85.59 -14.99 72.32
CA GLU A 470 85.45 -13.90 73.30
C GLU A 470 84.83 -14.41 74.60
N LEU A 471 83.79 -15.25 74.54
CA LEU A 471 83.17 -15.88 75.71
C LEU A 471 84.16 -16.82 76.42
N LYS A 472 84.89 -17.66 75.68
CA LYS A 472 85.95 -18.53 76.22
C LYS A 472 87.04 -17.70 76.88
N SER A 473 87.51 -16.65 76.22
CA SER A 473 88.48 -15.70 76.77
C SER A 473 87.96 -15.09 78.07
N ARG A 474 86.70 -14.62 78.11
CA ARG A 474 86.03 -14.12 79.32
C ARG A 474 85.89 -15.16 80.42
N LEU A 475 85.52 -16.41 80.10
CA LEU A 475 85.40 -17.53 81.06
C LEU A 475 86.76 -17.90 81.66
N PHE A 476 87.79 -18.01 80.82
CA PHE A 476 89.16 -18.25 81.26
C PHE A 476 89.71 -17.10 82.11
N SER A 477 89.28 -15.86 81.86
CA SER A 477 89.65 -14.69 82.67
C SER A 477 88.75 -14.44 83.90
N PHE A 478 87.62 -15.15 84.04
CA PHE A 478 86.74 -15.05 85.22
C PHE A 478 87.18 -15.96 86.37
N GLY A 479 87.88 -17.05 86.07
CA GLY A 479 88.64 -17.76 87.09
C GLY A 479 89.82 -16.87 87.50
N LYS A 480 89.98 -16.59 88.79
CA LYS A 480 91.21 -16.02 89.36
C LYS A 480 92.38 -17.01 89.23
N TYR A 481 92.68 -17.47 88.02
CA TYR A 481 93.97 -18.03 87.67
C TYR A 481 94.81 -16.85 87.22
N LYS A 482 95.26 -16.05 88.20
CA LYS A 482 96.39 -15.16 87.91
C LYS A 482 97.52 -16.06 87.45
N ALA A 483 98.16 -15.71 86.33
CA ALA A 483 99.40 -16.37 85.93
C ALA A 483 100.37 -16.44 87.11
N ASP A 484 100.40 -15.38 87.93
CA ASP A 484 101.12 -15.31 89.21
C ASP A 484 100.80 -16.47 90.18
N ASP A 485 99.53 -16.87 90.34
CA ASP A 485 99.15 -17.96 91.26
C ASP A 485 99.53 -19.34 90.69
N GLN A 486 99.47 -19.50 89.35
CA GLN A 486 99.95 -20.72 88.66
C GLN A 486 101.48 -20.82 88.72
N ASP A 487 102.19 -19.72 88.53
CA ASP A 487 103.65 -19.65 88.65
C ASP A 487 104.10 -19.93 90.08
N VAL A 488 103.41 -19.40 91.10
CA VAL A 488 103.68 -19.73 92.51
C VAL A 488 103.44 -21.22 92.79
N MET A 489 102.37 -21.82 92.23
CA MET A 489 102.11 -23.26 92.39
C MET A 489 103.15 -24.12 91.66
N LEU A 490 103.56 -23.73 90.45
CA LEU A 490 104.60 -24.39 89.67
C LEU A 490 105.98 -24.26 90.34
N GLU A 491 106.30 -23.12 90.94
CA GLU A 491 107.50 -22.95 91.76
C GLU A 491 107.44 -23.79 93.04
N ALA A 492 106.28 -23.88 93.69
CA ALA A 492 106.09 -24.73 94.87
C ALA A 492 106.27 -26.22 94.53
N LEU A 493 105.70 -26.66 93.41
CA LEU A 493 105.89 -28.01 92.87
C LEU A 493 107.36 -28.24 92.49
N GLY A 494 107.98 -27.29 91.78
CA GLY A 494 109.39 -27.34 91.42
C GLY A 494 110.31 -27.48 92.65
N ARG A 495 110.02 -26.75 93.73
CA ARG A 495 110.71 -26.90 95.02
C ARG A 495 110.54 -28.31 95.61
N LYS A 496 109.32 -28.85 95.60
CA LYS A 496 109.02 -30.19 96.13
C LYS A 496 109.71 -31.30 95.33
N VAL A 497 109.69 -31.19 94.00
CA VAL A 497 110.37 -32.11 93.09
C VAL A 497 111.88 -32.06 93.31
N ALA A 498 112.46 -30.87 93.48
CA ALA A 498 113.88 -30.70 93.80
C ALA A 498 114.27 -31.24 95.19
N GLU A 499 113.35 -31.23 96.16
CA GLU A 499 113.51 -31.88 97.47
C GLU A 499 113.65 -33.40 97.32
N VAL A 500 112.70 -34.03 96.62
CA VAL A 500 112.66 -35.49 96.41
C VAL A 500 113.85 -35.97 95.56
N TYR A 501 114.22 -35.22 94.53
CA TYR A 501 115.40 -35.53 93.70
C TYR A 501 116.68 -35.58 94.56
N ARG A 502 116.83 -34.62 95.48
CA ARG A 502 118.00 -34.51 96.36
C ARG A 502 118.09 -35.64 97.39
N SER A 503 116.95 -36.15 97.87
CA SER A 503 116.92 -37.22 98.87
C SER A 503 117.09 -38.62 98.29
N TYR A 504 116.63 -38.88 97.05
CA TYR A 504 116.60 -40.25 96.49
C TYR A 504 117.50 -40.49 95.26
N VAL A 505 117.97 -39.45 94.57
CA VAL A 505 118.82 -39.58 93.37
C VAL A 505 120.25 -39.06 93.62
N GLY A 506 120.42 -37.89 94.25
CA GLY A 506 121.74 -37.34 94.63
C GLY A 506 121.85 -35.81 94.46
N LYS A 507 122.97 -35.21 94.89
CA LYS A 507 123.27 -33.79 94.65
C LYS A 507 124.02 -33.64 93.32
N SER A 508 123.31 -33.26 92.25
CA SER A 508 123.90 -32.82 90.98
C SER A 508 123.53 -31.37 90.67
N GLY A 509 124.49 -30.69 90.04
CA GLY A 509 124.57 -29.23 89.86
C GLY A 509 123.40 -28.61 89.11
N ALA A 510 123.22 -27.31 89.38
CA ALA A 510 122.18 -26.45 88.84
C ALA A 510 121.99 -26.63 87.32
N ASN A 511 120.70 -26.64 86.91
CA ASN A 511 120.14 -26.58 85.54
C ASN A 511 119.31 -27.81 85.07
N LEU A 512 118.85 -28.70 85.95
CA LEU A 512 117.78 -29.63 85.56
C LEU A 512 116.41 -28.94 85.64
N THR A 513 115.59 -29.10 84.60
CA THR A 513 114.19 -28.64 84.64
C THR A 513 113.34 -29.54 85.54
N THR A 514 112.21 -29.03 86.04
CA THR A 514 111.28 -29.80 86.90
C THR A 514 110.85 -31.12 86.24
N LEU A 515 110.60 -31.13 84.93
CA LEU A 515 110.29 -32.33 84.16
C LEU A 515 111.47 -33.31 84.14
N GLN A 516 112.70 -32.84 83.91
CA GLN A 516 113.89 -33.69 83.93
C GLN A 516 114.18 -34.28 85.32
N MET A 517 113.92 -33.52 86.39
CA MET A 517 114.02 -34.05 87.76
C MET A 517 112.99 -35.15 88.02
N LEU A 518 111.75 -34.98 87.57
CA LEU A 518 110.69 -35.99 87.66
C LEU A 518 111.06 -37.27 86.89
N THR A 519 111.50 -37.14 85.63
CA THR A 519 111.92 -38.31 84.82
C THR A 519 113.06 -39.09 85.48
N ASN A 520 114.02 -38.41 86.12
CA ASN A 520 115.09 -39.08 86.84
C ASN A 520 114.63 -39.73 88.16
N ILE A 521 113.69 -39.12 88.88
CA ILE A 521 113.06 -39.73 90.05
C ILE A 521 112.29 -40.99 89.62
N GLU A 522 111.51 -40.92 88.54
CA GLU A 522 110.79 -42.05 87.95
C GLU A 522 111.74 -43.17 87.53
N GLY A 523 112.85 -42.84 86.85
CA GLY A 523 113.88 -43.81 86.50
C GLY A 523 114.49 -44.48 87.72
N ARG A 524 114.82 -43.72 88.77
CA ARG A 524 115.36 -44.26 90.02
C ARG A 524 114.36 -45.13 90.77
N MET A 525 113.08 -44.73 90.80
CA MET A 525 112.01 -45.58 91.35
C MET A 525 111.86 -46.87 90.54
N GLY A 526 111.95 -46.79 89.21
CA GLY A 526 111.97 -47.95 88.32
C GLY A 526 113.09 -48.93 88.66
N GLU A 527 114.33 -48.45 88.78
CA GLU A 527 115.48 -49.28 89.18
C GLU A 527 115.28 -49.95 90.54
N LEU A 528 114.76 -49.21 91.53
CA LEU A 528 114.53 -49.76 92.87
C LEU A 528 113.43 -50.83 92.88
N LEU A 529 112.36 -50.62 92.10
CA LEU A 529 111.30 -51.62 91.91
C LEU A 529 111.83 -52.86 91.18
N GLU A 530 112.65 -52.69 90.15
CA GLU A 530 113.24 -53.79 89.41
C GLU A 530 114.22 -54.60 90.27
N ASN A 531 115.06 -53.94 91.07
CA ASN A 531 115.93 -54.61 92.05
C ASN A 531 115.12 -55.43 93.08
N LYS A 532 114.00 -54.88 93.57
CA LYS A 532 113.10 -55.60 94.48
C LYS A 532 112.49 -56.83 93.81
N MET A 533 112.00 -56.69 92.57
CA MET A 533 111.47 -57.83 91.80
C MET A 533 112.55 -58.91 91.59
N GLN A 534 113.77 -58.53 91.21
CA GLN A 534 114.87 -59.50 91.06
C GLN A 534 115.21 -60.19 92.37
N GLN A 535 115.15 -59.50 93.52
CA GLN A 535 115.34 -60.10 94.83
C GLN A 535 114.24 -61.10 95.17
N GLU A 536 112.97 -60.77 94.90
CA GLU A 536 111.83 -61.67 95.06
C GLU A 536 111.93 -62.88 94.12
N GLU A 537 112.36 -62.68 92.88
CA GLU A 537 112.58 -63.76 91.92
C GLU A 537 113.74 -64.68 92.33
N ARG A 538 114.82 -64.11 92.88
CA ARG A 538 115.93 -64.88 93.47
C ARG A 538 115.44 -65.73 94.65
N LEU A 539 114.62 -65.15 95.54
CA LEU A 539 113.98 -65.88 96.65
C LEU A 539 113.06 -67.00 96.13
N ARG A 540 112.26 -66.72 95.09
CA ARG A 540 111.38 -67.71 94.46
C ARG A 540 112.18 -68.86 93.83
N LYS A 541 113.23 -68.56 93.05
CA LYS A 541 114.13 -69.56 92.46
C LYS A 541 114.89 -70.36 93.52
N ALA A 542 115.25 -69.77 94.66
CA ALA A 542 115.88 -70.49 95.77
C ALA A 542 114.90 -71.47 96.44
N LEU A 543 113.65 -71.05 96.70
CA LEU A 543 112.57 -71.91 97.20
C LEU A 543 112.27 -73.07 96.22
N GLU A 544 112.21 -72.78 94.93
CA GLU A 544 111.96 -73.76 93.88
C GLU A 544 113.15 -74.72 93.65
N ARG A 545 114.38 -74.33 94.03
CA ARG A 545 115.54 -75.25 94.06
C ARG A 545 115.53 -76.13 95.32
N ALA A 546 115.07 -75.61 96.46
CA ALA A 546 114.94 -76.39 97.70
C ALA A 546 113.81 -77.45 97.60
N GLN A 547 112.79 -77.23 96.77
CA GLN A 547 111.69 -78.18 96.53
C GLN A 547 111.96 -79.19 95.39
N ARG A 548 113.08 -79.09 94.66
CA ARG A 548 113.40 -80.04 93.57
C ARG A 548 114.18 -81.24 94.09
N ASP A 549 113.67 -82.43 93.82
CA ASP A 549 114.27 -83.71 94.22
C ASP A 549 115.71 -83.89 93.67
N THR A 550 116.62 -84.30 94.55
CA THR A 550 118.04 -84.52 94.25
C THR A 550 118.26 -85.70 93.29
N LYS A 551 118.65 -85.43 92.04
CA LYS A 551 119.07 -86.45 91.06
C LYS A 551 120.59 -86.69 91.12
N ARG A 552 120.97 -87.96 91.33
CA ARG A 552 122.34 -88.46 91.47
C ARG A 552 123.10 -88.47 90.13
N PRO A 553 124.39 -88.13 90.07
CA PRO A 553 125.16 -88.12 88.82
C PRO A 553 125.65 -89.53 88.47
N THR A 554 125.13 -90.12 87.38
CA THR A 554 125.70 -91.31 86.74
C THR A 554 126.67 -90.90 85.63
N GLY A 555 127.86 -91.54 85.61
CA GLY A 555 129.04 -91.15 84.85
C GLY A 555 128.89 -91.06 83.33
N LYS A 556 129.77 -90.24 82.74
CA LYS A 556 129.89 -89.91 81.31
C LYS A 556 130.27 -91.14 80.47
N LYS A 557 129.61 -91.32 79.32
CA LYS A 557 129.98 -92.30 78.27
C LYS A 557 130.57 -91.58 77.05
N LEU A 558 131.65 -92.12 76.50
CA LEU A 558 132.43 -91.60 75.36
C LEU A 558 131.67 -91.66 74.02
N MET A 559 131.92 -90.66 73.17
CA MET A 559 131.36 -90.44 71.82
C MET A 559 131.90 -91.38 70.74
N PRO A 560 131.08 -91.72 69.72
CA PRO A 560 131.56 -92.05 68.37
C PRO A 560 130.97 -91.15 67.25
N ARG A 561 131.72 -91.09 66.14
CA ARG A 561 131.57 -90.24 64.95
C ARG A 561 130.48 -90.71 63.96
N SER A 562 129.80 -89.71 63.38
CA SER A 562 129.12 -89.59 62.06
C SER A 562 128.45 -90.80 61.38
N LEU A 563 127.20 -90.61 60.93
CA LEU A 563 126.65 -91.13 59.66
C LEU A 563 125.38 -90.33 59.25
N PRO A 564 125.21 -89.95 57.96
CA PRO A 564 124.04 -89.23 57.42
C PRO A 564 123.09 -90.16 56.63
N PRO A 565 121.76 -89.92 56.65
CA PRO A 565 120.88 -90.16 55.49
C PRO A 565 119.60 -89.27 55.52
N VAL A 566 118.65 -89.20 54.58
CA VAL A 566 118.39 -89.61 53.19
C VAL A 566 117.10 -88.86 52.82
N THR A 567 116.97 -88.45 51.56
CA THR A 567 115.76 -87.91 50.94
C THR A 567 114.85 -89.02 50.42
N GLU A 568 113.55 -88.97 50.69
CA GLU A 568 112.54 -89.75 49.96
C GLU A 568 111.41 -88.86 49.42
N ARG A 569 110.91 -89.26 48.24
CA ARG A 569 109.95 -88.57 47.37
C ARG A 569 108.50 -88.98 47.67
N LEU A 570 107.62 -87.99 47.53
CA LEU A 570 106.29 -87.98 46.89
C LEU A 570 105.37 -89.20 46.98
N VAL A 571 104.17 -88.98 47.54
CA VAL A 571 102.89 -89.51 47.02
C VAL A 571 101.81 -88.43 47.13
N ASN A 572 101.11 -88.20 46.02
CA ASN A 572 100.00 -87.27 45.83
C ASN A 572 98.71 -87.77 46.50
N ASN A 573 97.79 -86.86 46.79
CA ASN A 573 96.35 -87.09 46.59
C ASN A 573 95.72 -85.75 46.18
N ASP A 574 95.12 -85.78 45.00
CA ASP A 574 94.25 -84.76 44.43
C ASP A 574 92.93 -84.65 45.22
N ASP A 575 92.33 -83.46 45.25
CA ASP A 575 90.92 -83.19 44.93
C ASP A 575 90.54 -81.76 45.37
N GLY A 576 90.00 -80.95 44.45
CA GLY A 576 89.23 -79.75 44.78
C GLY A 576 89.50 -78.50 43.94
N ASP A 577 89.08 -78.53 42.68
CA ASP A 577 88.87 -77.33 41.84
C ASP A 577 87.71 -76.46 42.38
N ILE A 578 87.64 -75.24 41.84
CA ILE A 578 86.47 -74.35 41.69
C ILE A 578 86.20 -73.33 42.83
N ASP A 579 86.83 -72.14 42.79
CA ASP A 579 86.11 -70.85 43.04
C ASP A 579 86.86 -69.54 42.62
N MET A 580 87.84 -69.57 41.70
CA MET A 580 88.61 -68.35 41.34
C MET A 580 88.09 -67.58 40.11
N GLU A 581 87.10 -68.09 39.38
CA GLU A 581 86.60 -67.43 38.17
C GLU A 581 85.51 -66.38 38.47
N MET A 582 84.92 -66.41 39.68
CA MET A 582 83.89 -65.44 40.10
C MET A 582 84.48 -64.11 40.60
N GLU A 583 85.75 -64.11 41.04
CA GLU A 583 86.43 -62.91 41.55
C GLU A 583 86.95 -61.98 40.43
N LYS A 584 87.17 -62.50 39.21
CA LYS A 584 87.61 -61.68 38.06
C LYS A 584 86.49 -60.85 37.41
N GLN A 585 85.22 -61.16 37.66
CA GLN A 585 84.09 -60.41 37.07
C GLN A 585 83.70 -59.15 37.85
N LEU A 586 84.27 -58.91 39.04
CA LEU A 586 84.05 -57.66 39.79
C LEU A 586 85.02 -56.51 39.43
N TYR A 587 86.03 -56.76 38.58
CA TYR A 587 87.06 -55.76 38.27
C TYR A 587 86.76 -54.91 37.01
N PHE A 588 85.65 -55.15 36.30
CA PHE A 588 85.34 -54.47 35.03
C PHE A 588 84.06 -53.62 35.02
N PHE A 589 83.40 -53.41 36.17
CA PHE A 589 82.34 -52.40 36.31
C PHE A 589 82.47 -51.65 37.64
N THR A 590 83.44 -50.75 37.69
CA THR A 590 83.45 -49.53 38.52
C THR A 590 83.89 -48.37 37.66
#